data_AF-A0AA35SSE5-F1
#
_entry.id   AF-A0AA35SSE5-F1
#
_cell.length_a   1.000
_cell.length_b   1.000
_cell.length_c   1.000
_cell.angle_alpha   90.00
_cell.angle_beta   90.00
_cell.angle_gamma   90.00
#
_symmetry.space_group_name_H-M   'P 1'
#
loop_
_entity.id
_entity.type
_entity.pdbx_description
1 polymer ?
#
loop_
_entity_poly.entity_id
_entity_poly.type
_entity_poly.pdbx_seq_one_letter_code
_entity_poly.pdbx_strand_id
1 'polypeptide(L)'
;MLNTIDEFTRDCLASGGAPALKSVDVIELLAELFILRGAPGYIRSDNVRNSSPSCSRVLNARDGGINGVKITWEECETKYNTKLGVECYERLKNRGATGASLINPYSTGITYQLIPKASVDKLPIHSMGYGRTAAADGRIFKWTFNFPTTYWSQVSAFVKYVGQQEGGMEALKGKKIALVYHNSPYGKEPIPTLTILAENTATTSSCSPSIIRGRSRNPLGCRFAATVRTGFSCGAGAS
;
A
#
# COMPACT_ATOMS: atom_id res chain seq x y z
N MET A 1 8.74 1.96 -11.26
CA MET A 1 9.08 0.59 -11.69
C MET A 1 7.78 -0.16 -11.88
N LEU A 2 7.58 -0.75 -13.06
CA LEU A 2 6.44 -1.61 -13.40
C LEU A 2 6.97 -3.04 -13.52
N ASN A 3 6.36 -3.96 -12.79
CA ASN A 3 6.70 -5.37 -12.81
C ASN A 3 5.43 -6.14 -13.15
N THR A 4 5.45 -6.87 -14.27
CA THR A 4 4.38 -7.81 -14.65
C THR A 4 4.87 -9.21 -14.41
N ILE A 5 4.12 -9.99 -13.65
CA ILE A 5 4.52 -11.33 -13.21
C ILE A 5 3.36 -12.28 -13.47
N ASP A 6 3.69 -13.48 -13.91
CA ASP A 6 2.74 -14.59 -13.87
C ASP A 6 2.75 -15.18 -12.46
N GLU A 7 1.62 -15.06 -11.78
CA GLU A 7 1.47 -15.54 -10.41
C GLU A 7 1.54 -17.07 -10.31
N PHE A 8 1.09 -17.80 -11.34
CA PHE A 8 1.05 -19.25 -11.32
C PHE A 8 2.45 -19.84 -11.43
N THR A 9 3.22 -19.39 -12.42
CA THR A 9 4.61 -19.83 -12.64
C THR A 9 5.61 -19.11 -11.73
N ARG A 10 5.23 -17.95 -11.17
CA ARG A 10 6.07 -17.03 -10.40
C ARG A 10 7.18 -16.40 -11.24
N ASP A 11 6.99 -16.31 -12.55
CA ASP A 11 7.95 -15.71 -13.48
C ASP A 11 7.68 -14.23 -13.67
N CYS A 12 8.73 -13.41 -13.52
CA CYS A 12 8.66 -12.00 -13.88
C CYS A 12 8.70 -11.87 -15.40
N LEU A 13 7.53 -11.58 -15.98
CA LEU A 13 7.32 -11.50 -17.43
C LEU A 13 7.89 -10.22 -18.02
N ALA A 14 7.84 -9.13 -17.26
CA ALA A 14 8.42 -7.85 -17.61
C ALA A 14 8.81 -7.07 -16.36
N SER A 15 9.97 -6.42 -16.40
CA SER A 15 10.41 -5.45 -15.40
C SER A 15 10.99 -4.24 -16.11
N GLY A 16 10.42 -3.06 -15.83
CA GLY A 16 10.80 -1.79 -16.44
C GLY A 16 10.78 -0.64 -15.44
N GLY A 17 11.74 0.26 -15.55
CA GLY A 17 11.82 1.48 -14.75
C GLY A 17 11.76 2.71 -15.64
N ALA A 18 10.80 3.60 -15.40
CA ALA A 18 10.77 4.94 -15.96
C ALA A 18 10.56 5.97 -14.82
N PRO A 19 11.09 7.20 -14.92
CA PRO A 19 10.85 8.26 -13.95
C PRO A 19 9.36 8.59 -13.77
N ALA A 20 8.58 8.45 -14.85
CA ALA A 20 7.14 8.49 -14.86
C ALA A 20 6.63 7.45 -15.87
N LEU A 21 5.69 6.61 -15.45
CA LEU A 21 5.01 5.66 -16.33
C LEU A 21 3.69 6.28 -16.77
N LYS A 22 3.49 6.45 -18.07
CA LYS A 22 2.21 6.88 -18.65
C LYS A 22 1.31 5.67 -18.89
N SER A 23 0.01 5.92 -18.99
CA SER A 23 -0.97 4.86 -19.32
C SER A 23 -0.63 4.15 -20.64
N VAL A 24 -0.13 4.89 -21.63
CA VAL A 24 0.29 4.35 -22.93
C VAL A 24 1.43 3.34 -22.76
N ASP A 25 2.48 3.67 -21.99
CA ASP A 25 3.62 2.76 -21.75
C ASP A 25 3.17 1.44 -21.11
N VAL A 26 2.19 1.50 -20.19
CA VAL A 26 1.62 0.30 -19.55
C VAL A 26 0.80 -0.51 -20.55
N ILE A 27 -0.02 0.15 -21.36
CA ILE A 27 -0.86 -0.50 -22.37
C ILE A 27 0.01 -1.20 -23.42
N GLU A 28 1.07 -0.54 -23.91
CA GLU A 28 2.00 -1.11 -24.88
C GLU A 28 2.69 -2.36 -24.32
N LEU A 29 3.24 -2.27 -23.10
CA LEU A 29 3.88 -3.41 -22.45
C LEU A 29 2.91 -4.60 -22.27
N LEU A 30 1.68 -4.31 -21.82
CA LEU A 30 0.67 -5.36 -21.65
C LEU A 30 0.20 -5.93 -22.99
N ALA A 31 0.06 -5.09 -24.03
CA ALA A 31 -0.32 -5.53 -25.36
C ALA A 31 0.74 -6.47 -25.95
N GLU A 32 2.02 -6.11 -25.86
CA GLU A 32 3.13 -6.99 -26.28
C GLU A 32 3.10 -8.33 -25.52
N LEU A 33 2.92 -8.29 -24.20
CA LEU A 33 2.82 -9.49 -23.39
C LEU A 33 1.65 -10.38 -23.78
N PHE A 34 0.48 -9.80 -24.06
CA PHE A 34 -0.72 -10.55 -24.43
C PHE A 34 -0.65 -11.09 -25.86
N ILE A 35 0.05 -10.43 -26.78
CA ILE A 35 0.35 -10.96 -28.11
C ILE A 35 1.28 -12.17 -27.99
N LEU A 36 2.30 -12.09 -27.15
CA LEU A 36 3.31 -13.14 -27.02
C LEU A 36 2.85 -14.35 -26.20
N ARG A 37 2.01 -14.14 -25.17
CA ARG A 37 1.63 -15.17 -24.19
C ARG A 37 0.13 -15.46 -24.12
N GLY A 38 -0.68 -14.73 -24.87
CA GLY A 38 -2.14 -14.80 -24.81
C GLY A 38 -2.72 -13.91 -23.70
N ALA A 39 -4.02 -13.66 -23.79
CA ALA A 39 -4.75 -12.90 -22.78
C ALA A 39 -4.84 -13.70 -21.46
N PRO A 40 -4.49 -13.10 -20.31
CA PRO A 40 -4.53 -13.78 -19.03
C PRO A 40 -5.98 -14.04 -18.60
N GLY A 41 -6.24 -15.20 -17.99
CA GLY A 41 -7.56 -15.51 -17.41
C GLY A 41 -7.87 -14.68 -16.16
N TYR A 42 -6.84 -14.22 -15.43
CA TYR A 42 -6.97 -13.44 -14.20
C TYR A 42 -5.85 -12.41 -14.11
N ILE A 43 -6.18 -11.18 -13.71
CA ILE A 43 -5.22 -10.10 -13.45
C ILE A 43 -5.37 -9.68 -11.98
N ARG A 44 -4.24 -9.59 -11.27
CA ARG A 44 -4.17 -9.08 -9.89
C ARG A 44 -2.95 -8.18 -9.74
N SER A 45 -3.03 -7.21 -8.83
CA SER A 45 -2.00 -6.16 -8.67
C SER A 45 -1.22 -6.26 -7.35
N ASP A 46 -1.55 -7.20 -6.46
CA ASP A 46 -1.20 -7.12 -5.04
C ASP A 46 -0.11 -8.11 -4.57
N ASN A 47 0.49 -8.91 -5.46
CA ASN A 47 1.43 -9.96 -5.03
C ASN A 47 2.91 -9.52 -4.94
N VAL A 48 3.18 -8.52 -4.09
CA VAL A 48 4.53 -7.94 -3.95
C VAL A 48 5.57 -8.93 -3.40
N ARG A 49 5.13 -9.95 -2.62
CA ARG A 49 6.00 -10.97 -2.03
C ARG A 49 6.72 -11.80 -3.11
N ASN A 50 5.99 -12.32 -4.08
CA ASN A 50 6.59 -13.12 -5.17
C ASN A 50 7.26 -12.23 -6.22
N SER A 51 6.80 -10.99 -6.34
CA SER A 51 7.27 -10.02 -7.32
C SER A 51 8.74 -9.64 -7.15
N SER A 52 9.12 -9.28 -5.93
CA SER A 52 10.44 -8.68 -5.69
C SER A 52 11.60 -9.64 -5.97
N PRO A 53 11.59 -10.90 -5.49
CA PRO A 53 12.62 -11.88 -5.82
C PRO A 53 12.67 -12.23 -7.30
N SER A 54 11.49 -12.45 -7.92
CA SER A 54 11.43 -12.93 -9.31
C SER A 54 11.95 -11.89 -10.29
N CYS A 55 11.56 -10.62 -10.13
CA CYS A 55 12.09 -9.56 -10.99
C CYS A 55 13.56 -9.26 -10.72
N SER A 56 14.05 -9.41 -9.49
CA SER A 56 15.49 -9.31 -9.18
C SER A 56 16.31 -10.38 -9.90
N ARG A 57 15.79 -11.61 -10.04
CA ARG A 57 16.44 -12.68 -10.83
C ARG A 57 16.57 -12.29 -12.31
N VAL A 58 15.50 -11.75 -12.90
CA VAL A 58 15.54 -11.30 -14.31
C VAL A 58 16.57 -10.20 -14.50
N LEU A 59 16.61 -9.18 -13.63
CA LEU A 59 17.63 -8.12 -13.71
C LEU A 59 19.05 -8.68 -13.56
N ASN A 60 19.26 -9.61 -12.64
CA ASN A 60 20.55 -10.27 -12.49
C ASN A 60 20.95 -11.07 -13.74
N ALA A 61 20.03 -11.83 -14.33
CA ALA A 61 20.30 -12.70 -15.48
C ALA A 61 20.45 -11.90 -16.79
N ARG A 62 19.53 -10.96 -17.04
CA ARG A 62 19.45 -10.14 -18.27
C ARG A 62 20.51 -9.05 -18.28
N ASP A 63 20.65 -8.29 -17.18
CA ASP A 63 21.45 -7.06 -17.15
C ASP A 63 22.77 -7.23 -16.39
N GLY A 64 23.04 -8.42 -15.87
CA GLY A 64 24.21 -8.66 -15.04
C GLY A 64 24.07 -8.10 -13.61
N GLY A 65 22.90 -7.59 -13.24
CA GLY A 65 22.66 -6.86 -11.99
C GLY A 65 22.52 -5.35 -12.23
N ILE A 66 22.68 -4.55 -11.18
CA ILE A 66 22.66 -3.08 -11.27
C ILE A 66 24.10 -2.58 -11.29
N ASN A 67 24.52 -1.97 -12.40
CA ASN A 67 25.92 -1.54 -12.60
C ASN A 67 26.94 -2.67 -12.35
N GLY A 68 26.61 -3.90 -12.74
CA GLY A 68 27.45 -5.09 -12.55
C GLY A 68 27.37 -5.73 -11.14
N VAL A 69 26.66 -5.12 -10.19
CA VAL A 69 26.44 -5.68 -8.85
C VAL A 69 25.14 -6.50 -8.83
N LYS A 70 25.24 -7.78 -8.47
CA LYS A 70 24.08 -8.65 -8.36
C LYS A 70 23.20 -8.26 -7.18
N ILE A 71 21.89 -8.21 -7.42
CA ILE A 71 20.88 -7.97 -6.40
C ILE A 71 20.71 -9.25 -5.59
N THR A 72 20.80 -9.16 -4.27
CA THR A 72 20.46 -10.23 -3.31
C THR A 72 19.27 -9.82 -2.47
N TRP A 73 18.48 -10.78 -2.02
CA TRP A 73 17.32 -10.53 -1.16
C TRP A 73 17.27 -11.57 -0.04
N GLU A 74 16.69 -11.17 1.08
CA GLU A 74 16.46 -12.02 2.24
C GLU A 74 14.99 -11.93 2.61
N GLU A 75 14.38 -13.06 2.96
CA GLU A 75 12.98 -13.13 3.36
C GLU A 75 12.85 -13.52 4.83
N CYS A 76 11.82 -12.99 5.48
CA CYS A 76 11.48 -13.35 6.85
C CYS A 76 9.97 -13.36 7.04
N GLU A 77 9.46 -14.49 7.51
CA GLU A 77 8.03 -14.66 7.81
C GLU A 77 7.67 -13.91 9.09
N THR A 78 6.81 -12.91 8.96
CA THR A 78 6.39 -12.05 10.08
C THR A 78 5.05 -12.47 10.68
N LYS A 79 4.28 -13.31 10.00
CA LYS A 79 2.88 -13.67 10.30
C LYS A 79 1.98 -12.44 10.49
N TYR A 80 2.33 -11.33 9.83
CA TYR A 80 1.70 -10.02 10.03
C TYR A 80 1.73 -9.52 11.50
N ASN A 81 2.60 -10.11 12.33
CA ASN A 81 2.77 -9.79 13.75
C ASN A 81 3.85 -8.74 13.92
N THR A 82 3.57 -7.70 14.71
CA THR A 82 4.48 -6.58 14.89
C THR A 82 5.77 -6.95 15.60
N LYS A 83 5.73 -7.81 16.62
CA LYS A 83 6.92 -8.25 17.36
C LYS A 83 7.85 -9.08 16.47
N LEU A 84 7.28 -10.07 15.78
CA LEU A 84 8.04 -10.89 14.82
C LEU A 84 8.61 -10.04 13.69
N GLY A 85 7.87 -9.02 13.23
CA GLY A 85 8.38 -8.06 12.24
C GLY A 85 9.62 -7.29 12.71
N VAL A 86 9.68 -6.89 13.98
CA VAL A 86 10.87 -6.25 14.56
C VAL A 86 12.01 -7.25 14.69
N GLU A 87 11.74 -8.48 15.11
CA GLU A 87 12.77 -9.55 15.16
C GLU A 87 13.36 -9.84 13.77
N CYS A 88 12.51 -9.91 12.73
CA CYS A 88 12.94 -10.04 11.35
C CYS A 88 13.88 -8.91 10.94
N TYR A 89 13.54 -7.66 11.27
CA TYR A 89 14.38 -6.51 10.98
C TYR A 89 15.75 -6.63 11.65
N GLU A 90 15.80 -6.90 12.96
CA GLU A 90 17.07 -7.01 13.69
C GLU A 90 17.94 -8.16 13.16
N ARG A 91 17.32 -9.27 12.73
CA ARG A 91 18.01 -10.42 12.15
C ARG A 91 18.58 -10.16 10.76
N LEU A 92 17.89 -9.36 9.96
CA LEU A 92 18.22 -9.15 8.54
C LEU A 92 19.04 -7.90 8.28
N LYS A 93 19.04 -6.89 9.16
CA LYS A 93 19.63 -5.58 8.90
C LYS A 93 21.12 -5.59 8.53
N ASN A 94 21.87 -6.56 9.07
CA ASN A 94 23.31 -6.71 8.81
C ASN A 94 23.63 -7.83 7.80
N ARG A 95 22.63 -8.37 7.11
CA ARG A 95 22.84 -9.42 6.09
C ARG A 95 23.32 -8.81 4.78
N GLY A 96 24.17 -9.54 4.06
CA GLY A 96 24.86 -9.07 2.86
C GLY A 96 26.21 -8.41 3.17
N ALA A 97 27.02 -8.19 2.13
CA ALA A 97 28.41 -7.70 2.29
C ALA A 97 28.51 -6.30 2.94
N THR A 98 27.48 -5.48 2.80
CA THR A 98 27.42 -4.11 3.33
C THR A 98 26.25 -3.90 4.30
N GLY A 99 25.62 -4.99 4.76
CA GLY A 99 24.31 -4.94 5.38
C GLY A 99 23.18 -4.68 4.38
N ALA A 100 21.95 -4.65 4.88
CA ALA A 100 20.77 -4.46 4.05
C ALA A 100 20.73 -3.04 3.48
N SER A 101 20.61 -2.90 2.15
CA SER A 101 20.47 -1.57 1.52
C SER A 101 19.04 -1.00 1.62
N LEU A 102 18.05 -1.87 1.84
CA LEU A 102 16.64 -1.53 1.86
C LEU A 102 15.86 -2.56 2.69
N ILE A 103 14.89 -2.12 3.49
CA ILE A 103 13.95 -3.01 4.15
C ILE A 103 12.52 -2.68 3.71
N ASN A 104 11.76 -3.71 3.31
CA ASN A 104 10.35 -3.60 2.96
C ASN A 104 9.51 -4.43 3.95
N PRO A 105 8.84 -3.81 4.94
CA PRO A 105 8.17 -4.54 6.03
C PRO A 105 6.83 -5.18 5.65
N TYR A 106 6.23 -4.78 4.53
CA TYR A 106 4.91 -5.18 4.04
C TYR A 106 3.76 -5.09 5.05
N SER A 107 3.87 -4.21 6.05
CA SER A 107 2.84 -4.00 7.07
C SER A 107 2.94 -2.61 7.67
N THR A 108 1.81 -1.90 7.75
CA THR A 108 1.73 -0.58 8.41
C THR A 108 2.12 -0.68 9.88
N GLY A 109 1.65 -1.70 10.59
CA GLY A 109 1.95 -1.88 12.01
C GLY A 109 3.44 -2.11 12.28
N ILE A 110 4.08 -2.95 11.47
CA ILE A 110 5.54 -3.21 11.58
C ILE A 110 6.31 -1.93 11.22
N THR A 111 5.95 -1.28 10.11
CA THR A 111 6.60 -0.03 9.66
C THR A 111 6.66 1.00 10.77
N TYR A 112 5.57 1.18 11.53
CA TYR A 112 5.51 2.15 12.63
C TYR A 112 6.55 1.86 13.71
N GLN A 113 6.77 0.58 14.02
CA GLN A 113 7.77 0.16 15.01
C GLN A 113 9.21 0.31 14.49
N LEU A 114 9.40 0.24 13.17
CA LEU A 114 10.72 0.31 12.55
C LEU A 114 11.20 1.74 12.30
N ILE A 115 10.32 2.73 12.10
CA ILE A 115 10.70 4.13 11.84
C ILE A 115 11.77 4.68 12.82
N PRO A 116 11.62 4.56 14.15
CA PRO A 116 12.65 5.07 15.06
C PRO A 116 13.97 4.29 14.95
N LYS A 117 13.90 2.98 14.71
CA LYS A 117 15.08 2.11 14.57
C LYS A 117 15.85 2.41 13.28
N ALA A 118 15.13 2.55 12.17
CA ALA A 118 15.66 2.91 10.87
C ALA A 118 16.44 4.23 10.90
N SER A 119 15.98 5.19 11.72
CA SER A 119 16.66 6.47 11.87
C SER A 119 17.99 6.37 12.61
N VAL A 120 18.10 5.45 13.58
CA VAL A 120 19.33 5.16 14.32
C VAL A 120 20.28 4.34 13.46
N ASP A 121 19.77 3.26 12.86
CA ASP A 121 20.55 2.31 12.06
C ASP A 121 20.93 2.88 10.68
N LYS A 122 20.33 4.01 10.28
CA LYS A 122 20.49 4.63 8.95
C LYS A 122 20.13 3.66 7.82
N LEU A 123 18.98 2.99 8.01
CA LEU A 123 18.47 1.98 7.08
C LEU A 123 17.16 2.44 6.44
N PRO A 124 17.12 2.63 5.12
CA PRO A 124 15.91 3.03 4.43
C PRO A 124 14.79 1.98 4.57
N ILE A 125 13.66 2.40 5.15
CA ILE A 125 12.40 1.66 5.11
C ILE A 125 11.64 2.06 3.86
N HIS A 126 11.28 1.08 3.05
CA HIS A 126 10.47 1.27 1.85
C HIS A 126 9.07 0.69 2.08
N SER A 127 8.10 1.56 2.29
CA SER A 127 6.70 1.20 2.54
C SER A 127 5.81 1.65 1.38
N MET A 128 5.88 0.94 0.25
CA MET A 128 5.23 1.38 -0.99
C MET A 128 3.71 1.43 -0.92
N GLY A 129 3.10 2.62 -0.94
CA GLY A 129 1.64 2.72 -0.91
C GLY A 129 1.00 2.43 0.45
N TYR A 130 1.80 2.23 1.50
CA TYR A 130 1.35 1.92 2.85
C TYR A 130 2.26 2.56 3.90
N GLY A 131 2.04 2.23 5.18
CA GLY A 131 2.89 2.69 6.26
C GLY A 131 2.44 4.03 6.82
N ARG A 132 3.40 4.85 7.27
CA ARG A 132 3.08 6.12 7.93
C ARG A 132 2.88 7.18 6.87
N THR A 133 1.67 7.70 6.75
CA THR A 133 1.40 8.68 5.70
C THR A 133 2.23 9.96 5.85
N ALA A 134 2.46 10.40 7.09
CA ALA A 134 3.32 11.56 7.38
C ALA A 134 4.78 11.39 6.92
N ALA A 135 5.23 10.16 6.63
CA ALA A 135 6.55 9.91 6.05
C ALA A 135 6.73 10.50 4.64
N ALA A 136 5.68 11.07 4.05
CA ALA A 136 5.81 11.90 2.86
C ALA A 136 6.69 13.15 3.09
N ASP A 137 6.78 13.64 4.34
CA ASP A 137 7.72 14.71 4.68
C ASP A 137 9.10 14.14 5.06
N GLY A 138 9.96 14.01 4.06
CA GLY A 138 11.33 13.50 4.22
C GLY A 138 12.25 14.37 5.08
N ARG A 139 11.85 15.61 5.42
CA ARG A 139 12.62 16.46 6.36
C ARG A 139 12.54 15.92 7.78
N ILE A 140 11.42 15.28 8.11
CA ILE A 140 11.16 14.63 9.40
C ILE A 140 11.52 13.15 9.31
N PHE A 141 11.07 12.46 8.27
CA PHE A 141 11.23 11.01 8.10
C PHE A 141 12.33 10.66 7.09
N LYS A 142 13.58 10.99 7.42
CA LYS A 142 14.73 10.86 6.50
C LYS A 142 14.98 9.44 5.97
N TRP A 143 14.56 8.41 6.72
CA TRP A 143 14.82 7.00 6.42
C TRP A 143 13.54 6.20 6.15
N THR A 144 12.44 6.85 5.79
CA THR A 144 11.17 6.16 5.50
C THR A 144 10.55 6.73 4.25
N PHE A 145 10.36 5.86 3.26
CA PHE A 145 9.93 6.22 1.91
C PHE A 145 8.62 5.49 1.58
N ASN A 146 7.55 6.25 1.35
CA ASN A 146 6.22 5.75 1.04
C ASN A 146 5.85 5.82 -0.46
N PHE A 147 6.84 6.02 -1.33
CA PHE A 147 6.65 6.07 -2.79
C PHE A 147 5.89 4.84 -3.34
N PRO A 148 4.98 4.96 -4.32
CA PRO A 148 4.58 6.18 -5.04
C PRO A 148 3.37 6.90 -4.45
N THR A 149 2.70 6.35 -3.43
CA THR A 149 1.43 6.87 -2.94
C THR A 149 1.28 6.69 -1.44
N THR A 150 0.34 7.41 -0.85
CA THR A 150 0.03 7.35 0.58
C THR A 150 -1.45 7.13 0.80
N TYR A 151 -1.87 6.75 2.02
CA TYR A 151 -3.30 6.64 2.31
C TYR A 151 -4.04 7.97 2.12
N TRP A 152 -3.40 9.11 2.42
CA TRP A 152 -3.98 10.43 2.17
C TRP A 152 -4.21 10.67 0.68
N SER A 153 -3.23 10.30 -0.16
CA SER A 153 -3.33 10.45 -1.61
C SER A 153 -4.40 9.52 -2.20
N GLN A 154 -4.46 8.28 -1.73
CA GLN A 154 -5.47 7.30 -2.13
C GLN A 154 -6.89 7.75 -1.78
N VAL A 155 -7.10 8.22 -0.55
CA VAL A 155 -8.39 8.76 -0.11
C VAL A 155 -8.78 10.00 -0.90
N SER A 156 -7.84 10.93 -1.09
CA SER A 156 -8.10 12.15 -1.86
C SER A 156 -8.46 11.84 -3.31
N ALA A 157 -7.79 10.86 -3.93
CA ALA A 157 -8.12 10.40 -5.27
C ALA A 157 -9.51 9.75 -5.32
N PHE A 158 -9.86 8.92 -4.33
CA PHE A 158 -11.19 8.33 -4.21
C PHE A 158 -12.29 9.40 -4.09
N VAL A 159 -12.15 10.37 -3.20
CA VAL A 159 -13.15 11.44 -3.03
C VAL A 159 -13.29 12.27 -4.31
N LYS A 160 -12.18 12.59 -4.98
CA LYS A 160 -12.21 13.28 -6.29
C LYS A 160 -12.94 12.46 -7.35
N TYR A 161 -12.70 11.15 -7.41
CA TYR A 161 -13.39 10.26 -8.33
C TYR A 161 -14.90 10.24 -8.06
N VAL A 162 -15.32 10.10 -6.80
CA VAL A 162 -16.74 10.17 -6.42
C VAL A 162 -17.33 11.53 -6.82
N GLY A 163 -16.61 12.63 -6.56
CA GLY A 163 -17.01 13.96 -7.02
C GLY A 163 -17.23 14.01 -8.53
N GLN A 164 -16.34 13.44 -9.34
CA GLN A 164 -16.51 13.37 -10.79
C GLN A 164 -17.76 12.58 -11.21
N GLN A 165 -18.05 11.47 -10.53
CA GLN A 165 -19.27 10.68 -10.81
C GLN A 165 -20.55 11.44 -10.43
N GLU A 166 -20.50 12.27 -9.39
CA GLU A 166 -21.64 13.03 -8.88
C GLU A 166 -21.84 14.40 -9.58
N GLY A 167 -21.00 14.73 -10.59
CA GLY A 167 -21.11 15.99 -11.33
C GLY A 167 -20.27 17.15 -10.77
N GLY A 168 -19.32 16.87 -9.89
CA GLY A 168 -18.34 17.81 -9.33
C GLY A 168 -18.20 17.70 -7.82
N MET A 169 -17.17 18.34 -7.27
CA MET A 169 -16.93 18.35 -5.82
C MET A 169 -18.05 19.07 -5.05
N GLU A 170 -18.67 20.09 -5.64
CA GLU A 170 -19.81 20.82 -5.06
C GLU A 170 -21.04 19.93 -4.85
N ALA A 171 -21.25 18.96 -5.75
CA ALA A 171 -22.36 18.02 -5.67
C ALA A 171 -22.21 17.04 -4.50
N LEU A 172 -21.03 16.98 -3.87
CA LEU A 172 -20.82 16.17 -2.67
C LEU A 172 -21.45 16.81 -1.42
N LYS A 173 -21.71 18.12 -1.40
CA LYS A 173 -22.31 18.79 -0.22
C LYS A 173 -23.57 18.08 0.26
N GLY A 174 -23.64 17.76 1.55
CA GLY A 174 -24.75 17.03 2.16
C GLY A 174 -24.80 15.52 1.87
N LYS A 175 -23.93 14.98 1.01
CA LYS A 175 -23.80 13.53 0.81
C LYS A 175 -23.02 12.88 1.94
N LYS A 176 -23.24 11.57 2.08
CA LYS A 176 -22.61 10.73 3.11
C LYS A 176 -21.60 9.78 2.47
N ILE A 177 -20.37 9.81 2.97
CA ILE A 177 -19.31 8.86 2.59
C ILE A 177 -18.99 8.01 3.82
N ALA A 178 -19.20 6.70 3.72
CA ALA A 178 -18.93 5.77 4.81
C ALA A 178 -17.58 5.05 4.61
N LEU A 179 -16.74 5.06 5.64
CA LEU A 179 -15.53 4.24 5.69
C LEU A 179 -15.81 2.98 6.51
N VAL A 180 -15.84 1.84 5.83
CA VAL A 180 -15.79 0.52 6.46
C VAL A 180 -14.35 0.03 6.44
N TYR A 181 -13.75 -0.19 7.60
CA TYR A 181 -12.31 -0.47 7.69
C TYR A 181 -11.98 -1.60 8.64
N HIS A 182 -10.93 -2.36 8.30
CA HIS A 182 -10.35 -3.35 9.20
C HIS A 182 -9.74 -2.65 10.42
N ASN A 183 -10.05 -3.09 11.64
CA ASN A 183 -9.58 -2.46 12.88
C ASN A 183 -8.08 -2.72 13.18
N SER A 184 -7.20 -2.23 12.32
CA SER A 184 -5.74 -2.23 12.46
C SER A 184 -5.19 -0.84 12.13
N PRO A 185 -3.88 -0.56 12.34
CA PRO A 185 -3.29 0.70 11.93
C PRO A 185 -3.57 1.04 10.46
N TYR A 186 -3.49 0.04 9.57
CA TYR A 186 -3.85 0.15 8.15
C TYR A 186 -5.23 0.79 7.93
N GLY A 187 -6.29 0.24 8.54
CA GLY A 187 -7.65 0.71 8.28
C GLY A 187 -7.97 2.06 8.92
N LYS A 188 -7.16 2.51 9.89
CA LYS A 188 -7.33 3.80 10.57
C LYS A 188 -6.62 4.95 9.86
N GLU A 189 -5.62 4.68 9.01
CA GLU A 189 -4.85 5.71 8.30
C GLU A 189 -5.71 6.67 7.45
N PRO A 190 -6.79 6.24 6.77
CA PRO A 190 -7.68 7.13 6.01
C PRO A 190 -8.47 8.13 6.86
N ILE A 191 -8.70 7.85 8.14
CA ILE A 191 -9.70 8.56 8.97
C ILE A 191 -9.38 10.06 9.06
N PRO A 192 -8.17 10.50 9.44
CA PRO A 192 -7.89 11.93 9.57
C PRO A 192 -8.09 12.70 8.25
N THR A 193 -7.72 12.11 7.11
CA THR A 193 -7.92 12.73 5.79
C THR A 193 -9.39 12.83 5.44
N LEU A 194 -10.17 11.78 5.68
CA LEU A 194 -11.62 11.83 5.45
C LEU A 194 -12.30 12.87 6.31
N THR A 195 -11.89 13.04 7.57
CA THR A 195 -12.41 14.09 8.46
C THR A 195 -12.14 15.48 7.88
N ILE A 196 -10.90 15.76 7.48
CA ILE A 196 -10.51 17.07 6.90
C ILE A 196 -11.25 17.32 5.57
N LEU A 197 -11.36 16.30 4.71
CA LEU A 197 -12.09 16.43 3.45
C LEU A 197 -13.59 16.63 3.70
N ALA A 198 -14.16 16.01 4.74
CA ALA A 198 -15.56 16.17 5.10
C ALA A 198 -15.88 17.60 5.55
N GLU A 199 -15.02 18.17 6.40
CA GLU A 199 -15.11 19.57 6.83
C GLU A 199 -15.02 20.53 5.63
N ASN A 200 -14.06 20.32 4.74
CA ASN A 200 -13.83 21.20 3.58
C ASN A 200 -14.90 21.08 2.48
N THR A 201 -15.59 19.94 2.38
CA THR A 201 -16.63 19.71 1.35
C THR A 201 -18.05 19.79 1.90
N ALA A 202 -18.22 20.09 3.19
CA ALA A 202 -19.49 19.98 3.91
C ALA A 202 -20.22 18.64 3.67
N THR A 203 -19.44 17.55 3.53
CA THR A 203 -19.96 16.17 3.49
C THR A 203 -20.00 15.60 4.90
N THR A 204 -20.84 14.60 5.13
CA THR A 204 -20.86 13.86 6.41
C THR A 204 -20.09 12.55 6.23
N SER A 205 -19.01 12.36 7.00
CA SER A 205 -18.27 11.09 7.04
C SER A 205 -18.68 10.25 8.24
N SER A 206 -18.99 8.97 8.04
CA SER A 206 -19.22 8.00 9.13
C SER A 206 -18.21 6.87 9.04
N CYS A 207 -17.47 6.61 10.13
CA CYS A 207 -16.50 5.51 10.20
C CYS A 207 -17.07 4.36 11.03
N SER A 208 -16.96 3.13 10.54
CA SER A 208 -17.37 1.94 11.29
C SER A 208 -16.35 0.81 11.12
N PRO A 209 -15.81 0.25 12.22
CA PRO A 209 -14.86 -0.85 12.13
C PRO A 209 -15.58 -2.13 11.69
N SER A 210 -15.01 -2.84 10.72
CA SER A 210 -15.42 -4.20 10.37
C SER A 210 -14.52 -5.22 11.08
N ILE A 211 -15.14 -6.10 11.87
CA ILE A 211 -14.49 -7.30 12.40
C ILE A 211 -14.65 -8.38 11.34
N ILE A 212 -13.68 -8.53 10.43
CA ILE A 212 -13.65 -9.66 9.50
C ILE A 212 -13.15 -10.88 10.28
N ARG A 213 -14.05 -11.53 11.04
CA ARG A 213 -13.80 -12.90 11.53
C ARG A 213 -14.00 -13.83 10.34
N GLY A 214 -12.94 -14.51 9.93
CA GLY A 214 -12.99 -15.51 8.86
C GLY A 214 -13.97 -16.63 9.20
N ARG A 215 -15.20 -16.54 8.66
CA ARG A 215 -16.06 -17.69 8.47
C ARG A 215 -16.96 -17.43 7.27
N SER A 216 -16.72 -18.20 6.21
CA SER A 216 -17.58 -18.33 5.04
C SER A 216 -19.05 -18.53 5.45
N ARG A 217 -19.92 -17.62 5.02
CA ARG A 217 -21.28 -17.84 4.46
C ARG A 217 -22.01 -16.49 4.32
N ASN A 218 -22.23 -16.07 3.08
CA ASN A 218 -23.29 -15.11 2.70
C ASN A 218 -24.68 -15.77 2.95
N PRO A 219 -25.83 -15.06 2.98
CA PRO A 219 -26.07 -13.69 2.50
C PRO A 219 -26.89 -12.79 3.47
N LEU A 220 -26.95 -11.49 3.16
CA LEU A 220 -27.97 -10.52 3.61
C LEU A 220 -28.10 -10.29 5.13
N GLY A 221 -27.41 -9.26 5.63
CA GLY A 221 -27.56 -8.84 7.03
C GLY A 221 -27.02 -7.44 7.35
N CYS A 222 -27.07 -6.49 6.41
CA CYS A 222 -26.85 -5.08 6.75
C CYS A 222 -28.11 -4.52 7.44
N ARG A 223 -28.19 -4.62 8.77
CA ARG A 223 -29.11 -3.78 9.55
C ARG A 223 -28.54 -2.37 9.61
N PHE A 224 -29.01 -1.52 8.70
CA PHE A 224 -28.90 -0.06 8.81
C PHE A 224 -29.76 0.42 9.98
N ALA A 225 -29.13 1.01 11.00
CA ALA A 225 -29.78 1.92 11.92
C ALA A 225 -28.72 2.84 12.52
N ALA A 226 -28.65 4.07 12.01
CA ALA A 226 -28.09 5.19 12.75
C ALA A 226 -28.91 6.43 12.40
N THR A 227 -29.92 6.65 13.24
CA THR A 227 -30.77 7.82 13.29
C THR A 227 -29.92 9.08 13.44
N VAL A 228 -30.32 10.13 12.72
CA VAL A 228 -29.72 11.46 12.69
C VAL A 228 -29.56 12.02 14.11
N ARG A 229 -28.32 12.26 14.53
CA ARG A 229 -27.97 13.45 15.31
C ARG A 229 -26.94 14.21 14.50
N THR A 230 -27.24 15.48 14.25
CA THR A 230 -26.26 16.48 13.82
C THR A 230 -25.06 16.44 14.77
N GLY A 231 -23.96 15.82 14.34
CA GLY A 231 -22.77 15.66 15.15
C GLY A 231 -21.78 14.70 14.49
N PHE A 232 -20.59 15.19 14.18
CA PHE A 232 -19.45 14.35 13.83
C PHE A 232 -19.23 13.31 14.94
N SER A 233 -19.28 12.02 14.62
CA SER A 233 -18.83 10.98 15.55
C SER A 233 -17.91 10.00 14.81
N CYS A 234 -16.61 10.22 14.96
CA CYS A 234 -15.61 9.17 14.86
C CYS A 234 -15.18 8.89 16.30
N GLY A 235 -15.68 7.81 16.89
CA GLY A 235 -15.29 7.42 18.24
C GLY A 235 -13.79 7.13 18.29
N ALA A 236 -13.02 8.04 18.90
CA ALA A 236 -11.68 7.75 19.38
C ALA A 236 -11.83 6.81 20.57
N GLY A 237 -11.70 5.50 20.34
CA GLY A 237 -11.52 4.53 21.42
C GLY A 237 -10.18 4.82 22.09
N ALA A 238 -10.24 5.44 23.26
CA ALA A 238 -9.13 5.61 24.18
C ALA A 238 -8.65 4.26 24.72
N SER A 239 -7.33 4.16 24.89
CA SER A 239 -6.53 3.19 25.67
C SER A 239 -6.77 1.70 25.45
#